data_AF-A0A369SGC2-F1
#
_entry.id   AF-A0A369SGC2-F1
#
_cell.length_a   1.000
_cell.length_b   1.000
_cell.length_c   1.000
_cell.angle_alpha   90.00
_cell.angle_beta   90.00
_cell.angle_gamma   90.00
#
_symmetry.space_group_name_H-M   'P 1'
#
loop_
_entity.id
_entity.type
_entity.pdbx_description
1 polymer ?
#
loop_
_entity_poly.entity_id
_entity_poly.type
_entity_poly.pdbx_seq_one_letter_code
_entity_poly.pdbx_strand_id
1 'polypeptide(L)'
;ATILYSSSRLQLRHLVELLISTDQLIKMLSEAEESVLTSNYVNISRDLPYDSLIGEIKANKIIDDYESAELDTISHPIKRNKSLLDKLRKKPSGTFVLFCKLYSNVRSVQSQQGADLLRKIQDEKAKPARPGTDLNHITYENSNRQPAVDLDEPAKPYIKKIYRDIGVDWPKLAVELDYSQNDIKRFKVDTPNDSDEQCIAMLHNYQRKHGSSFTKSKLEKALRESDLGEAADKLLKLSL
;
A
#
# COMPACT_ATOMS: atom_id res chain seq x y z
N ALA A 1 26.85 -45.85 5.26
CA ALA A 1 26.09 -45.24 4.14
C ALA A 1 25.19 -44.06 4.57
N THR A 2 24.84 -43.91 5.84
CA THR A 2 23.82 -42.94 6.29
C THR A 2 24.34 -41.51 6.53
N ILE A 3 25.65 -41.30 6.68
CA ILE A 3 26.23 -40.00 7.08
C ILE A 3 26.49 -39.06 5.87
N LEU A 4 26.66 -39.60 4.67
CA LEU A 4 26.88 -38.77 3.47
C LEU A 4 25.59 -38.16 2.91
N TYR A 5 24.43 -38.79 3.14
CA TYR A 5 23.15 -38.34 2.59
C TYR A 5 22.56 -37.11 3.31
N SER A 6 22.90 -36.90 4.58
CA SER A 6 22.43 -35.76 5.38
C SER A 6 23.18 -34.48 5.02
N SER A 7 24.47 -34.57 4.70
CA SER A 7 25.31 -33.42 4.33
C SER A 7 24.85 -32.77 3.02
N SER A 8 24.54 -33.58 1.99
CA SER A 8 24.04 -33.08 0.71
C SER A 8 22.64 -32.44 0.81
N ARG A 9 21.76 -32.97 1.66
CA ARG A 9 20.43 -32.36 1.92
C ARG A 9 20.53 -31.04 2.69
N LEU A 10 21.47 -30.92 3.62
CA LEU A 10 21.71 -29.66 4.34
C LEU A 10 22.25 -28.59 3.39
N GLN A 11 23.18 -28.95 2.51
CA GLN A 11 23.72 -28.01 1.51
C GLN A 11 22.68 -27.59 0.48
N LEU A 12 21.81 -28.50 0.03
CA LEU A 12 20.69 -28.16 -0.87
C LEU A 12 19.65 -27.28 -0.19
N ARG A 13 19.30 -27.54 1.09
CA ARG A 13 18.40 -26.65 1.84
C ARG A 13 19.00 -25.27 2.02
N HIS A 14 20.28 -25.17 2.34
CA HIS A 14 20.95 -23.89 2.50
C HIS A 14 21.08 -23.14 1.17
N LEU A 15 21.31 -23.82 0.05
CA LEU A 15 21.27 -23.24 -1.30
C LEU A 15 19.85 -22.79 -1.70
N VAL A 16 18.81 -23.55 -1.33
CA VAL A 16 17.41 -23.16 -1.57
C VAL A 16 17.01 -21.98 -0.69
N GLU A 17 17.42 -21.94 0.58
CA GLU A 17 17.21 -20.80 1.47
C GLU A 17 17.99 -19.57 1.01
N LEU A 18 19.21 -19.74 0.51
CA LEU A 18 19.98 -18.67 -0.14
C LEU A 18 19.30 -18.19 -1.42
N LEU A 19 18.80 -19.09 -2.27
CA LEU A 19 18.06 -18.75 -3.48
C LEU A 19 16.75 -18.00 -3.16
N ILE A 20 15.96 -18.48 -2.18
CA ILE A 20 14.74 -17.82 -1.69
C ILE A 20 15.07 -16.45 -1.09
N SER A 21 16.15 -16.33 -0.33
CA SER A 21 16.60 -15.08 0.27
C SER A 21 17.15 -14.09 -0.76
N THR A 22 17.80 -14.57 -1.83
CA THR A 22 18.25 -13.73 -2.94
C THR A 22 17.11 -13.28 -3.86
N ASP A 23 16.07 -14.09 -4.05
CA ASP A 23 14.85 -13.68 -4.78
C ASP A 23 14.07 -12.62 -3.98
N GLN A 24 14.12 -12.67 -2.64
CA GLN A 24 13.59 -11.63 -1.76
C GLN A 24 14.45 -10.36 -1.66
N LEU A 25 15.66 -10.37 -2.23
CA LEU A 25 16.59 -9.24 -2.27
C LEU A 25 16.65 -8.56 -3.65
N ILE A 26 15.72 -8.88 -4.55
CA ILE A 26 15.39 -7.97 -5.65
C ILE A 26 14.75 -6.75 -4.98
N LYS A 27 15.46 -5.63 -4.92
CA LYS A 27 14.89 -4.36 -4.46
C LYS A 27 13.58 -4.14 -5.23
N MET A 28 12.46 -4.31 -4.53
CA MET A 28 11.14 -3.87 -4.96
C MET A 28 11.20 -2.37 -5.30
N LEU A 29 10.12 -1.78 -5.82
CA LEU A 29 10.09 -0.35 -6.14
C LEU A 29 10.77 0.50 -5.06
N SER A 30 11.57 1.49 -5.47
CA SER A 30 12.16 2.42 -4.50
C SER A 30 11.07 3.13 -3.70
N GLU A 31 11.41 3.61 -2.49
CA GLU A 31 10.44 4.33 -1.64
C GLU A 31 9.74 5.48 -2.37
N ALA A 32 10.48 6.22 -3.20
CA ALA A 32 9.94 7.28 -4.04
C ALA A 32 8.98 6.74 -5.12
N GLU A 33 9.34 5.63 -5.79
CA GLU A 33 8.46 5.00 -6.78
C GLU A 33 7.18 4.46 -6.14
N GLU A 34 7.28 3.77 -4.99
CA GLU A 34 6.13 3.23 -4.27
C GLU A 34 5.22 4.35 -3.74
N SER A 35 5.80 5.42 -3.19
CA SER A 35 5.07 6.60 -2.72
C SER A 35 4.28 7.26 -3.85
N VAL A 36 4.92 7.48 -5.01
CA VAL A 36 4.27 8.11 -6.17
C VAL A 36 3.22 7.18 -6.78
N LEU A 37 3.52 5.89 -6.95
CA LEU A 37 2.56 4.92 -7.44
C LEU A 37 1.33 4.85 -6.52
N THR A 38 1.53 4.75 -5.21
CA THR A 38 0.43 4.64 -4.24
C THR A 38 -0.41 5.90 -4.17
N SER A 39 0.19 7.09 -4.21
CA SER A 39 -0.55 8.37 -4.17
C SER A 39 -1.34 8.65 -5.45
N ASN A 40 -0.93 8.09 -6.60
CA ASN A 40 -1.58 8.33 -7.89
C ASN A 40 -2.36 7.11 -8.43
N TYR A 41 -2.37 6.00 -7.68
CA TYR A 41 -2.92 4.70 -8.11
C TYR A 41 -4.33 4.79 -8.71
N VAL A 42 -5.24 5.51 -8.05
CA VAL A 42 -6.63 5.64 -8.52
C VAL A 42 -6.70 6.37 -9.86
N ASN A 43 -5.99 7.49 -10.00
CA ASN A 43 -6.00 8.29 -11.22
C ASN A 43 -5.37 7.51 -12.38
N ILE A 44 -4.22 6.89 -12.14
CA ILE A 44 -3.56 6.04 -13.15
C ILE A 44 -4.50 4.89 -13.54
N SER A 45 -5.12 4.21 -12.58
CA SER A 45 -6.01 3.08 -12.90
C SER A 45 -7.21 3.45 -13.77
N ARG A 46 -7.71 4.69 -13.65
CA ARG A 46 -8.86 5.18 -14.41
C ARG A 46 -8.47 5.70 -15.79
N ASP A 47 -7.36 6.42 -15.87
CA ASP A 47 -7.04 7.26 -17.03
C ASP A 47 -5.89 6.69 -17.89
N LEU A 48 -5.26 5.58 -17.49
CA LEU A 48 -4.16 4.95 -18.24
C LEU A 48 -4.60 4.45 -19.62
N PRO A 49 -3.97 4.90 -20.71
CA PRO A 49 -4.26 4.46 -22.08
C PRO A 49 -3.61 3.10 -22.36
N TYR A 50 -4.13 2.04 -21.74
CA TYR A 50 -3.55 0.70 -21.77
C TYR A 50 -3.25 0.21 -23.17
N ASP A 51 -4.21 0.29 -24.10
CA ASP A 51 -4.06 -0.29 -25.44
C ASP A 51 -2.97 0.41 -26.26
N SER A 52 -2.73 1.70 -25.99
CA SER A 52 -1.64 2.46 -26.61
C SER A 52 -0.27 2.23 -25.95
N LEU A 53 -0.24 1.74 -24.72
CA LEU A 53 0.97 1.60 -23.92
C LEU A 53 1.47 0.16 -23.83
N ILE A 54 0.59 -0.83 -23.93
CA ILE A 54 0.90 -2.24 -23.67
C ILE A 54 1.97 -2.79 -24.62
N GLY A 55 2.00 -2.35 -25.88
CA GLY A 55 3.05 -2.75 -26.82
C GLY A 55 4.45 -2.35 -26.35
N GLU A 56 4.58 -1.11 -25.85
CA GLU A 56 5.84 -0.59 -25.30
C GLU A 56 6.22 -1.28 -23.98
N ILE A 57 5.23 -1.56 -23.12
CA ILE A 57 5.43 -2.29 -21.86
C ILE A 57 6.00 -3.68 -22.13
N LYS A 58 5.44 -4.43 -23.10
CA LYS A 58 5.94 -5.75 -23.51
C LYS A 58 7.32 -5.65 -24.15
N ALA A 59 7.54 -4.70 -25.07
CA ALA A 59 8.82 -4.51 -25.75
C ALA A 59 9.98 -4.21 -24.78
N ASN A 60 9.70 -3.47 -23.71
CA ASN A 60 10.67 -3.13 -22.67
C ASN A 60 10.74 -4.17 -21.54
N LYS A 61 10.07 -5.31 -21.67
CA LYS A 61 10.06 -6.42 -20.69
C LYS A 61 9.68 -5.95 -19.27
N ILE A 62 8.79 -4.96 -19.17
CA ILE A 62 8.29 -4.46 -17.89
C ILE A 62 7.40 -5.52 -17.22
N ILE A 63 6.64 -6.24 -18.04
CA ILE A 63 5.92 -7.45 -17.65
C ILE A 63 6.39 -8.61 -18.52
N ASP A 64 6.26 -9.84 -18.02
CA ASP A 64 6.52 -11.05 -18.80
C ASP A 64 5.28 -11.49 -19.62
N ASP A 65 5.47 -12.48 -20.49
CA ASP A 65 4.42 -12.98 -21.37
C ASP A 65 3.24 -13.60 -20.60
N TYR A 66 3.53 -14.20 -19.43
CA TYR A 66 2.51 -14.80 -18.57
C TYR A 66 1.64 -13.72 -17.91
N GLU A 67 2.26 -12.70 -17.33
CA GLU A 67 1.60 -11.52 -16.79
C GLU A 67 0.80 -10.76 -17.84
N SER A 68 1.33 -10.67 -19.06
CA SER A 68 0.60 -10.10 -20.18
C SER A 68 -0.66 -10.91 -20.50
N ALA A 69 -0.53 -12.23 -20.61
CA ALA A 69 -1.66 -13.11 -20.90
C ALA A 69 -2.75 -12.99 -19.82
N GLU A 70 -2.37 -12.93 -18.54
CA GLU A 70 -3.32 -12.68 -17.44
C GLU A 70 -4.04 -11.33 -17.60
N LEU A 71 -3.33 -10.26 -17.96
CA LEU A 71 -3.95 -8.94 -18.16
C LEU A 71 -4.91 -8.92 -19.35
N ASP A 72 -4.59 -9.65 -20.42
CA ASP A 72 -5.40 -9.75 -21.63
C ASP A 72 -6.75 -10.47 -21.35
N THR A 73 -6.84 -11.30 -20.30
CA THR A 73 -8.12 -11.91 -19.85
C THR A 73 -9.08 -10.94 -19.16
N ILE A 74 -8.58 -9.79 -18.69
CA ILE A 74 -9.38 -8.84 -17.89
C ILE A 74 -10.07 -7.85 -18.83
N SER A 75 -11.37 -8.06 -19.07
CA SER A 75 -12.18 -7.21 -19.96
C SER A 75 -12.42 -5.80 -19.42
N HIS A 76 -12.52 -5.64 -18.09
CA HIS A 76 -12.87 -4.36 -17.48
C HIS A 76 -11.63 -3.43 -17.40
N PRO A 77 -11.60 -2.27 -18.10
CA PRO A 77 -10.38 -1.46 -18.24
C PRO A 77 -9.74 -1.03 -16.93
N ILE A 78 -10.53 -0.51 -15.99
CA ILE A 78 -10.02 -0.07 -14.68
C ILE A 78 -9.45 -1.25 -13.87
N LYS A 79 -10.10 -2.41 -13.89
CA LYS A 79 -9.60 -3.61 -13.18
C LYS A 79 -8.30 -4.11 -13.81
N ARG A 80 -8.21 -4.10 -15.14
CA ARG A 80 -6.99 -4.45 -15.89
C ARG A 80 -5.84 -3.51 -15.54
N ASN A 81 -6.09 -2.21 -15.54
CA ASN A 81 -5.09 -1.20 -15.17
C ASN A 81 -4.63 -1.38 -13.71
N LYS A 82 -5.54 -1.61 -12.76
CA LYS A 82 -5.19 -1.93 -11.37
C LYS A 82 -4.27 -3.15 -11.27
N SER A 83 -4.61 -4.23 -11.97
CA SER A 83 -3.80 -5.45 -12.01
C SER A 83 -2.40 -5.18 -12.57
N LEU A 84 -2.27 -4.38 -13.64
CA LEU A 84 -0.97 -3.96 -14.17
C LEU A 84 -0.16 -3.17 -13.13
N LEU A 85 -0.78 -2.22 -12.43
CA LEU A 85 -0.10 -1.43 -11.38
C LEU A 85 0.34 -2.30 -10.19
N ASP A 86 -0.46 -3.30 -9.82
CA ASP A 86 -0.09 -4.23 -8.74
C ASP A 86 1.04 -5.18 -9.14
N LYS A 87 1.13 -5.54 -10.42
CA LYS A 87 2.31 -6.24 -10.97
C LYS A 87 3.54 -5.34 -10.93
N LEU A 88 3.43 -4.07 -11.32
CA LEU A 88 4.53 -3.09 -11.27
C LEU A 88 5.11 -2.90 -9.85
N ARG A 89 4.28 -2.95 -8.81
CA ARG A 89 4.75 -2.90 -7.40
C ARG A 89 5.75 -4.00 -7.06
N LYS A 90 5.62 -5.15 -7.71
CA LYS A 90 6.46 -6.34 -7.50
C LYS A 90 7.70 -6.35 -8.39
N LYS A 91 7.90 -5.31 -9.20
CA LYS A 91 9.04 -5.21 -10.11
C LYS A 91 10.23 -4.52 -9.44
N PRO A 92 11.45 -4.74 -9.97
CA PRO A 92 12.64 -4.10 -9.45
C PRO A 92 12.56 -2.57 -9.48
N SER A 93 13.26 -1.92 -8.55
CA SER A 93 13.49 -0.47 -8.56
C SER A 93 13.93 0.05 -9.94
N GLY A 94 13.38 1.18 -10.36
CA GLY A 94 13.57 1.77 -11.68
C GLY A 94 12.55 1.31 -12.73
N THR A 95 11.83 0.21 -12.49
CA THR A 95 10.80 -0.27 -13.43
C THR A 95 9.63 0.70 -13.52
N PHE A 96 9.20 1.29 -12.40
CA PHE A 96 8.11 2.26 -12.41
C PHE A 96 8.54 3.58 -13.06
N VAL A 97 9.81 3.99 -12.89
CA VAL A 97 10.39 5.10 -13.66
C VAL A 97 10.34 4.82 -15.17
N LEU A 98 10.73 3.63 -15.61
CA LEU A 98 10.68 3.26 -17.02
C LEU A 98 9.24 3.27 -17.56
N PHE A 99 8.30 2.70 -16.80
CA PHE A 99 6.87 2.77 -17.11
C PHE A 99 6.40 4.22 -17.29
N CYS A 100 6.75 5.14 -16.37
CA CYS A 100 6.34 6.54 -16.47
C CYS A 100 6.95 7.24 -17.69
N LYS A 101 8.17 6.88 -18.12
CA LYS A 101 8.79 7.39 -19.36
C LYS A 101 8.07 6.90 -20.61
N LEU A 102 7.68 5.63 -20.66
CA LEU A 102 6.88 5.12 -21.77
C LEU A 102 5.51 5.80 -21.79
N TYR A 103 4.92 5.98 -20.61
CA TYR A 103 3.66 6.69 -20.48
C TYR A 103 3.75 8.15 -20.95
N SER A 104 4.86 8.84 -20.68
CA SER A 104 5.05 10.22 -21.17
C SER A 104 5.22 10.33 -22.69
N ASN A 105 5.60 9.23 -23.36
CA ASN A 105 5.88 9.22 -24.80
C ASN A 105 4.73 8.65 -25.64
N VAL A 106 3.67 8.16 -25.01
CA VAL A 106 2.53 7.61 -25.75
C VAL A 106 1.80 8.73 -26.51
N ARG A 107 1.34 8.45 -27.72
CA ARG A 107 0.52 9.38 -28.51
C ARG A 107 -0.92 9.41 -27.99
N SER A 108 -1.11 9.93 -26.78
CA SER A 108 -2.43 10.14 -26.18
C SER A 108 -2.45 11.45 -25.39
N VAL A 109 -3.65 12.01 -25.19
CA VAL A 109 -3.84 13.25 -24.40
C VAL A 109 -3.47 13.06 -22.92
N GLN A 110 -3.36 11.82 -22.46
CA GLN A 110 -3.00 11.47 -21.09
C GLN A 110 -1.48 11.33 -20.87
N SER A 111 -0.65 11.47 -21.92
CA SER A 111 0.81 11.34 -21.81
C SER A 111 1.46 12.31 -20.81
N GLN A 112 0.87 13.50 -20.65
CA GLN A 112 1.31 14.48 -19.64
C GLN A 112 1.31 13.90 -18.22
N GLN A 113 0.41 12.96 -17.92
CA GLN A 113 0.38 12.29 -16.60
C GLN A 113 1.66 11.48 -16.36
N GLY A 114 2.24 10.85 -17.39
CA GLY A 114 3.52 10.14 -17.28
C GLY A 114 4.67 11.08 -16.89
N ALA A 115 4.72 12.26 -17.51
CA ALA A 115 5.72 13.28 -17.20
C ALA A 115 5.55 13.84 -15.78
N ASP A 116 4.30 14.06 -15.34
CA ASP A 116 4.01 14.51 -13.99
C ASP A 116 4.42 13.49 -12.92
N LEU A 117 4.24 12.18 -13.20
CA LEU A 117 4.69 11.12 -12.31
C LEU A 117 6.22 11.09 -12.21
N LEU A 118 6.94 11.28 -13.32
CA LEU A 118 8.41 11.37 -13.31
C LEU A 118 8.90 12.52 -12.44
N ARG A 119 8.30 13.70 -12.58
CA ARG A 119 8.62 14.87 -11.75
C ARG A 119 8.39 14.57 -10.27
N LYS A 120 7.23 14.01 -9.92
CA LYS A 120 6.92 13.61 -8.53
C LYS A 120 7.94 12.61 -7.97
N ILE A 121 8.40 11.65 -8.77
CA ILE A 121 9.43 10.69 -8.33
C ILE A 121 10.75 11.42 -8.06
N GLN A 122 11.12 12.39 -8.90
CA GLN A 122 12.32 13.20 -8.68
C GLN A 122 12.18 14.06 -7.42
N ASP A 123 11.03 14.69 -7.21
CA ASP A 123 10.76 15.49 -6.02
C ASP A 123 10.83 14.64 -4.75
N GLU A 124 10.23 13.44 -4.74
CA GLU A 124 10.35 12.50 -3.61
C GLU A 124 11.79 12.04 -3.36
N LYS A 125 12.61 11.88 -4.42
CA LYS A 125 14.04 11.55 -4.28
C LYS A 125 14.87 12.73 -3.79
N ALA A 126 14.46 13.96 -4.11
CA ALA A 126 15.14 15.19 -3.73
C ALA A 126 14.76 15.68 -2.33
N LYS A 127 13.70 15.11 -1.73
CA LYS A 127 13.41 15.36 -0.31
C LYS A 127 14.62 14.93 0.51
N PRO A 128 15.17 15.80 1.37
CA PRO A 128 16.21 15.39 2.28
C PRO A 128 15.68 14.19 3.05
N ALA A 129 16.48 13.13 3.15
CA ALA A 129 16.23 12.08 4.10
C ALA A 129 15.91 12.79 5.42
N ARG A 130 14.72 12.54 5.99
CA ARG A 130 14.42 12.98 7.35
C ARG A 130 15.67 12.63 8.17
N PRO A 131 16.21 13.54 9.00
CA PRO A 131 17.36 13.21 9.81
C PRO A 131 17.03 11.89 10.51
N GLY A 132 17.75 10.84 10.11
CA GLY A 132 17.76 9.60 10.85
C GLY A 132 18.13 10.00 12.26
N THR A 133 17.34 9.54 13.22
CA THR A 133 17.65 9.52 14.63
C THR A 133 19.14 9.23 14.81
N ASP A 134 19.92 10.28 15.09
CA ASP A 134 21.30 10.11 15.54
C ASP A 134 21.22 9.30 16.84
N LEU A 135 21.68 8.05 16.79
CA LEU A 135 22.13 7.34 17.96
C LEU A 135 23.30 8.15 18.55
N ASN A 136 23.01 9.12 19.41
CA ASN A 136 23.90 9.63 20.46
C ASN A 136 23.23 10.80 21.20
N HIS A 137 22.16 10.52 21.94
CA HIS A 137 21.97 11.20 23.22
C HIS A 137 21.48 10.17 24.23
N ILE A 138 22.45 9.52 24.87
CA ILE A 138 22.15 8.82 26.11
C ILE A 138 22.18 9.86 27.22
N THR A 139 21.00 10.25 27.69
CA THR A 139 20.79 10.69 29.06
C THR A 139 19.85 9.68 29.70
N TYR A 140 20.46 8.73 30.40
CA TYR A 140 19.80 7.98 31.45
C TYR A 140 19.36 8.99 32.50
N GLU A 141 18.07 9.28 32.56
CA GLU A 141 17.36 9.66 33.79
C GLU A 141 15.87 9.80 33.49
N ASN A 142 15.15 8.69 33.64
CA ASN A 142 14.17 8.50 34.71
C ASN A 142 13.18 7.42 34.26
N SER A 143 13.32 6.24 34.85
CA SER A 143 12.39 5.13 34.68
C SER A 143 10.96 5.59 34.96
N ASN A 144 10.03 5.18 34.09
CA ASN A 144 8.57 5.22 34.25
C ASN A 144 7.77 6.27 33.45
N ARG A 145 7.94 6.35 32.13
CA ARG A 145 6.87 6.80 31.21
C ARG A 145 6.79 5.87 29.99
N GLN A 146 5.58 5.36 29.74
CA GLN A 146 5.22 4.69 28.47
C GLN A 146 5.56 5.60 27.28
N PRO A 147 5.99 5.04 26.13
CA PRO A 147 6.32 5.85 24.96
C PRO A 147 5.11 6.71 24.58
N ALA A 148 5.33 8.01 24.45
CA ALA A 148 4.32 8.95 24.00
C ALA A 148 3.89 8.51 22.59
N VAL A 149 2.70 7.94 22.49
CA VAL A 149 2.10 7.58 21.21
C VAL A 149 1.97 8.89 20.43
N ASP A 150 2.62 9.00 19.27
CA ASP A 150 2.38 10.12 18.36
C ASP A 150 0.96 9.99 17.80
N LEU A 151 0.04 10.71 18.44
CA LEU A 151 -1.41 10.63 18.24
C LEU A 151 -1.90 11.54 17.11
N ASP A 152 -1.05 12.45 16.62
CA ASP A 152 -1.36 13.41 15.57
C ASP A 152 -1.02 12.91 14.16
N GLU A 153 -0.44 11.72 14.06
CA GLU A 153 -0.21 11.08 12.76
C GLU A 153 -1.51 10.80 12.01
N PRO A 154 -1.52 10.89 10.66
CA PRO A 154 -2.68 10.48 9.87
C PRO A 154 -3.09 9.03 10.15
N ALA A 155 -4.39 8.75 10.20
CA ALA A 155 -4.91 7.41 10.44
C ALA A 155 -4.74 6.45 9.24
N LYS A 156 -4.54 6.99 8.03
CA LYS A 156 -4.47 6.25 6.75
C LYS A 156 -3.54 5.00 6.77
N PRO A 157 -2.27 5.06 7.22
CA PRO A 157 -1.38 3.89 7.24
C PRO A 157 -1.87 2.79 8.20
N TYR A 158 -2.72 3.14 9.17
CA TYR A 158 -3.21 2.21 10.18
C TYR A 158 -4.49 1.48 9.77
N ILE A 159 -5.32 2.07 8.89
CA ILE A 159 -6.58 1.46 8.40
C ILE A 159 -6.35 0.02 7.92
N LYS A 160 -5.33 -0.20 7.08
CA LYS A 160 -5.01 -1.54 6.55
C LYS A 160 -4.49 -2.53 7.60
N LYS A 161 -4.09 -2.05 8.77
CA LYS A 161 -3.56 -2.88 9.86
C LYS A 161 -4.63 -3.28 10.87
N ILE A 162 -5.70 -2.49 10.99
CA ILE A 162 -6.73 -2.68 12.03
C ILE A 162 -8.11 -3.09 11.47
N TYR A 163 -8.34 -3.00 10.16
CA TYR A 163 -9.68 -3.24 9.60
C TYR A 163 -10.25 -4.63 9.92
N ARG A 164 -9.38 -5.66 9.96
CA ARG A 164 -9.78 -7.03 10.31
C ARG A 164 -10.18 -7.19 11.77
N ASP A 165 -9.61 -6.37 12.65
CA ASP A 165 -9.94 -6.37 14.08
C ASP A 165 -11.26 -5.61 14.35
N ILE A 166 -11.70 -4.78 13.39
CA ILE A 166 -13.00 -4.10 13.42
C ILE A 166 -14.09 -5.01 12.84
N GLY A 167 -13.79 -5.68 11.72
CA GLY A 167 -14.62 -6.73 11.14
C GLY A 167 -16.10 -6.38 11.06
N VAL A 168 -16.97 -7.25 11.60
CA VAL A 168 -18.44 -7.13 11.55
C VAL A 168 -19.00 -5.94 12.33
N ASP A 169 -18.24 -5.37 13.26
CA ASP A 169 -18.64 -4.26 14.12
C ASP A 169 -18.39 -2.88 13.48
N TRP A 170 -17.88 -2.84 12.25
CA TRP A 170 -17.69 -1.60 11.48
C TRP A 170 -18.92 -0.67 11.40
N PRO A 171 -20.20 -1.14 11.43
CA PRO A 171 -21.34 -0.23 11.44
C PRO A 171 -21.44 0.61 12.73
N LYS A 172 -20.97 0.09 13.87
CA LYS A 172 -20.92 0.85 15.13
C LYS A 172 -19.89 1.98 15.01
N LEU A 173 -18.71 1.65 14.49
CA LEU A 173 -17.68 2.63 14.16
C LEU A 173 -18.16 3.68 13.14
N ALA A 174 -18.96 3.28 12.16
CA ALA A 174 -19.53 4.22 11.20
C ALA A 174 -20.46 5.24 11.88
N VAL A 175 -21.25 4.83 12.88
CA VAL A 175 -22.12 5.74 13.65
C VAL A 175 -21.29 6.76 14.43
N GLU A 176 -20.22 6.34 15.11
CA GLU A 176 -19.31 7.25 15.83
C GLU A 176 -18.52 8.18 14.89
N LEU A 177 -18.34 7.78 13.63
CA LEU A 177 -17.78 8.62 12.56
C LEU A 177 -18.85 9.44 11.83
N ASP A 178 -19.99 9.70 12.47
CA ASP A 178 -21.10 10.53 11.98
C ASP A 178 -21.73 10.05 10.64
N TYR A 179 -21.61 8.76 10.29
CA TYR A 179 -22.34 8.23 9.14
C TYR A 179 -23.80 7.96 9.48
N SER A 180 -24.69 8.35 8.56
CA SER A 180 -26.11 8.05 8.68
C SER A 180 -26.39 6.56 8.42
N GLN A 181 -27.53 6.07 8.90
CA GLN A 181 -28.00 4.70 8.59
C GLN A 181 -28.16 4.46 7.08
N ASN A 182 -28.41 5.50 6.29
CA ASN A 182 -28.48 5.41 4.83
C ASN A 182 -27.08 5.22 4.22
N ASP A 183 -26.06 5.89 4.75
CA ASP A 183 -24.67 5.68 4.31
C ASP A 183 -24.18 4.28 4.65
N ILE A 184 -24.50 3.77 5.85
CA ILE A 184 -24.18 2.40 6.26
C ILE A 184 -24.84 1.39 5.32
N LYS A 185 -26.12 1.58 4.98
CA LYS A 185 -26.81 0.74 3.99
C LYS A 185 -26.14 0.81 2.62
N ARG A 186 -25.70 1.99 2.19
CA ARG A 186 -24.99 2.17 0.93
C ARG A 186 -23.70 1.36 0.90
N PHE A 187 -22.88 1.39 1.95
CA PHE A 187 -21.66 0.57 2.02
C PHE A 187 -21.96 -0.93 1.99
N LYS A 188 -23.05 -1.37 2.65
CA LYS A 188 -23.50 -2.78 2.60
C LYS A 188 -23.96 -3.23 1.21
N VAL A 189 -24.58 -2.32 0.44
CA VAL A 189 -25.03 -2.60 -0.93
C VAL A 189 -23.87 -2.55 -1.92
N ASP A 190 -22.98 -1.58 -1.77
CA ASP A 190 -21.81 -1.40 -2.64
C ASP A 190 -20.82 -2.57 -2.52
N THR A 191 -20.78 -3.22 -1.34
CA THR A 191 -19.92 -4.36 -1.06
C THR A 191 -20.70 -5.46 -0.32
N PRO A 192 -21.44 -6.33 -1.02
CA PRO A 192 -22.27 -7.34 -0.36
C PRO A 192 -21.44 -8.46 0.26
N ASN A 193 -21.82 -8.89 1.46
CA ASN A 193 -21.30 -10.05 2.20
C ASN A 193 -19.82 -10.03 2.62
N ASP A 194 -19.12 -8.90 2.51
CA ASP A 194 -17.75 -8.76 3.03
C ASP A 194 -17.66 -7.58 4.02
N SER A 195 -17.68 -7.90 5.31
CA SER A 195 -17.61 -6.88 6.38
C SER A 195 -16.25 -6.18 6.46
N ASP A 196 -15.19 -6.87 6.05
CA ASP A 196 -13.83 -6.31 6.03
C ASP A 196 -13.70 -5.27 4.92
N GLU A 197 -14.18 -5.59 3.72
CA GLU A 197 -14.20 -4.65 2.60
C GLU A 197 -15.18 -3.48 2.85
N GLN A 198 -16.32 -3.73 3.49
CA GLN A 198 -17.23 -2.66 3.93
C GLN A 198 -16.55 -1.71 4.92
N CYS A 199 -15.82 -2.25 5.90
CA CYS A 199 -15.06 -1.48 6.89
C CYS A 199 -13.98 -0.62 6.23
N ILE A 200 -13.18 -1.22 5.35
CA ILE A 200 -12.16 -0.52 4.56
C ILE A 200 -12.79 0.59 3.71
N ALA A 201 -13.91 0.32 3.04
CA ALA A 201 -14.59 1.28 2.19
C ALA A 201 -15.09 2.49 2.99
N MET A 202 -15.67 2.25 4.17
CA MET A 202 -16.13 3.29 5.10
C MET A 202 -14.95 4.13 5.61
N LEU A 203 -13.90 3.51 6.13
CA LEU A 203 -12.72 4.22 6.67
C LEU A 203 -11.99 5.03 5.59
N HIS A 204 -11.88 4.50 4.36
CA HIS A 204 -11.33 5.25 3.24
C HIS A 204 -12.27 6.35 2.73
N ASN A 205 -13.59 6.19 2.84
CA ASN A 205 -14.52 7.27 2.55
C ASN A 205 -14.34 8.41 3.55
N TYR A 206 -14.22 8.10 4.84
CA TYR A 206 -14.02 9.08 5.90
C TYR A 206 -12.68 9.80 5.74
N GLN A 207 -11.60 9.05 5.52
CA GLN A 207 -10.27 9.60 5.24
C GLN A 207 -10.25 10.50 3.99
N ARG A 208 -11.08 10.23 2.97
CA ARG A 208 -11.21 11.10 1.79
C ARG A 208 -11.95 12.39 2.09
N LYS A 209 -13.00 12.35 2.93
CA LYS A 209 -13.77 13.54 3.35
C LYS A 209 -12.96 14.45 4.28
N HIS A 210 -12.19 13.86 5.19
CA HIS A 210 -11.52 14.58 6.27
C HIS A 210 -10.01 14.76 6.08
N GLY A 211 -9.39 14.09 5.10
CA GLY A 211 -7.98 14.29 4.74
C GLY A 211 -7.02 14.05 5.89
N SER A 212 -6.10 14.98 6.12
CA SER A 212 -5.13 14.96 7.22
C SER A 212 -5.75 15.20 8.60
N SER A 213 -6.99 15.71 8.66
CA SER A 213 -7.69 15.90 9.94
C SER A 213 -8.20 14.59 10.54
N PHE A 214 -8.16 13.49 9.78
CA PHE A 214 -8.41 12.15 10.28
C PHE A 214 -7.12 11.55 10.84
N THR A 215 -6.83 11.89 12.09
CA THR A 215 -5.63 11.47 12.82
C THR A 215 -5.84 10.15 13.54
N LYS A 216 -4.74 9.53 13.95
CA LYS A 216 -4.69 8.31 14.76
C LYS A 216 -5.47 8.49 16.06
N SER A 217 -5.38 9.65 16.70
CA SER A 217 -6.19 10.02 17.88
C SER A 217 -7.70 9.94 17.61
N LYS A 218 -8.17 10.51 16.50
CA LYS A 218 -9.60 10.49 16.19
C LYS A 218 -10.12 9.08 15.89
N LEU A 219 -9.31 8.27 15.21
CA LEU A 219 -9.66 6.88 14.97
C LEU A 219 -9.65 6.08 16.28
N GLU A 220 -8.66 6.30 17.15
CA GLU A 220 -8.58 5.66 18.47
C GLU A 220 -9.80 5.98 19.34
N LYS A 221 -10.17 7.26 19.41
CA LYS A 221 -11.35 7.72 20.14
C LYS A 221 -12.63 7.07 19.60
N ALA A 222 -12.84 7.10 18.28
CA ALA A 222 -14.01 6.51 17.65
C ALA A 222 -14.09 4.99 17.89
N LEU A 223 -12.94 4.28 17.91
CA LEU A 223 -12.90 2.86 18.24
C LEU A 223 -13.31 2.60 19.70
N ARG A 224 -12.84 3.40 20.65
CA ARG A 224 -13.23 3.25 22.06
C ARG A 224 -14.72 3.54 22.28
N GLU A 225 -15.25 4.56 21.61
CA GLU A 225 -16.67 4.92 21.68
C GLU A 225 -17.58 3.86 21.02
N SER A 226 -17.00 3.01 20.16
CA SER A 226 -17.70 1.90 19.47
C SER A 226 -17.57 0.54 20.15
N ASP A 227 -17.10 0.47 21.41
CA ASP A 227 -16.74 -0.76 22.13
C ASP A 227 -15.61 -1.59 21.48
N LEU A 228 -14.82 -1.01 20.58
CA LEU A 228 -13.70 -1.65 19.88
C LEU A 228 -12.36 -1.39 20.58
N GLY A 229 -12.33 -1.57 21.90
CA GLY A 229 -11.16 -1.29 22.75
C GLY A 229 -9.91 -2.06 22.35
N GLU A 230 -10.04 -3.32 21.92
CA GLU A 230 -8.90 -4.13 21.49
C GLU A 230 -8.26 -3.61 20.19
N ALA A 231 -9.08 -3.16 19.24
CA ALA A 231 -8.60 -2.54 18.01
C ALA A 231 -7.93 -1.17 18.30
N ALA A 232 -8.46 -0.41 19.26
CA ALA A 232 -7.84 0.83 19.74
C ALA A 232 -6.48 0.56 20.40
N ASP A 233 -6.38 -0.43 21.26
CA ASP A 233 -5.11 -0.80 21.92
C ASP A 233 -4.08 -1.30 20.92
N LYS A 234 -4.51 -2.07 19.91
CA LYS A 234 -3.66 -2.49 18.80
C LYS A 234 -3.19 -1.29 17.98
N LEU A 235 -4.08 -0.33 17.69
CA LEU A 235 -3.74 0.92 17.01
C LEU A 235 -2.65 1.71 17.76
N LEU A 236 -2.74 1.79 19.08
CA LEU A 236 -1.72 2.45 19.91
C LEU A 236 -0.37 1.73 19.86
N LYS A 237 -0.39 0.38 19.92
CA LYS A 237 0.81 -0.48 19.81
C LYS A 237 1.48 -0.45 18.44
N LEU A 238 0.78 0.03 17.41
CA LEU A 238 1.32 0.19 16.05
C LEU A 238 2.15 1.47 15.88
N SER A 239 2.37 2.26 16.94
CA SER A 239 3.36 3.36 16.92
C SER A 239 4.78 2.81 16.84
N LEU A 240 5.59 3.42 15.97
CA LEU A 240 7.03 3.19 15.82
C LEU A 240 7.80 4.18 16.71
#